data_AF-A0A1N6GLJ6-F1
#
_entry.id   AF-A0A1N6GLJ6-F1
#
_cell.length_a   1.000
_cell.length_b   1.000
_cell.length_c   1.000
_cell.angle_alpha   90.00
_cell.angle_beta   90.00
_cell.angle_gamma   90.00
#
_symmetry.space_group_name_H-M   'P 1'
#
loop_
_entity.id
_entity.type
_entity.pdbx_description
1 polymer ?
#
loop_
_entity_poly.entity_id
_entity_poly.type
_entity_poly.pdbx_seq_one_letter_code
_entity_poly.pdbx_strand_id
1 'polypeptide(L)'
;MTTVLAYSTSTPLLTTTGRPAGLEHWPRHTSATVDDIVVSGVSMLRLVELCGTPCVHTATAEATGESGPERSIDISVVVVRVTNVRGRGAERVVEVDGRLDGCDACWVELRMIGRTSTAPAIAVGLSTPSEPGTGNQVSLPEDIAAGDLIAAPCGHVSALRDIRRG
;
A
#
# COMPACT_ATOMS: atom_id res chain seq x y z
N MET A 1 38.48 -15.79 -4.29
CA MET A 1 37.70 -17.04 -4.43
C MET A 1 36.30 -16.72 -3.94
N THR A 2 35.42 -16.38 -4.88
CA THR A 2 34.10 -15.79 -4.62
C THR A 2 33.08 -16.90 -4.39
N THR A 3 32.49 -16.95 -3.19
CA THR A 3 31.30 -17.78 -2.94
C THR A 3 30.08 -16.97 -3.32
N VAL A 4 29.46 -17.34 -4.44
CA VAL A 4 28.11 -16.89 -4.81
C VAL A 4 27.12 -17.75 -4.01
N LEU A 5 26.45 -17.16 -3.04
CA LEU A 5 25.29 -17.79 -2.40
C LEU A 5 24.08 -17.59 -3.32
N ALA A 6 23.60 -18.69 -3.89
CA ALA A 6 22.32 -18.73 -4.59
C ALA A 6 21.19 -18.44 -3.59
N TYR A 7 20.39 -17.41 -3.86
CA TYR A 7 19.26 -17.04 -3.01
C TYR A 7 18.05 -17.90 -3.37
N SER A 8 17.58 -18.61 -2.35
CA SER A 8 16.41 -19.47 -2.33
C SER A 8 15.17 -18.77 -2.92
N THR A 9 14.47 -19.42 -3.85
CA THR A 9 13.06 -19.14 -4.15
C THR A 9 12.24 -19.39 -2.89
N SER A 10 12.07 -18.36 -2.07
CA SER A 10 11.27 -18.43 -0.85
C SER A 10 9.81 -18.53 -1.23
N THR A 11 9.21 -19.71 -1.07
CA THR A 11 7.78 -19.93 -1.20
C THR A 11 7.05 -18.93 -0.29
N PRO A 12 6.10 -18.13 -0.79
CA PRO A 12 5.35 -17.23 0.08
C PRO A 12 4.62 -18.08 1.13
N LEU A 13 4.84 -17.76 2.41
CA LEU A 13 4.10 -18.40 3.50
C LEU A 13 2.62 -18.06 3.32
N LEU A 14 1.83 -19.07 3.00
CA LEU A 14 0.40 -18.96 2.89
C LEU A 14 -0.20 -18.87 4.29
N THR A 15 -1.11 -17.93 4.51
CA THR A 15 -1.96 -17.90 5.71
C THR A 15 -2.88 -19.12 5.72
N THR A 16 -3.61 -19.35 6.83
CA THR A 16 -4.62 -20.41 6.90
C THR A 16 -5.71 -20.30 5.82
N THR A 17 -5.81 -19.15 5.15
CA THR A 17 -6.73 -18.84 4.05
C THR A 17 -6.09 -19.04 2.65
N GLY A 18 -4.83 -19.48 2.57
CA GLY A 18 -4.14 -19.64 1.29
C GLY A 18 -3.67 -18.33 0.64
N ARG A 19 -3.72 -17.20 1.36
CA ARG A 19 -3.18 -15.91 0.89
C ARG A 19 -1.72 -15.73 1.28
N PRO A 20 -0.90 -15.01 0.49
CA PRO A 20 0.38 -14.53 0.99
C PRO A 20 0.18 -13.65 2.22
N ALA A 21 1.01 -13.82 3.24
CA ALA A 21 0.98 -12.97 4.43
C ALA A 21 1.23 -11.49 4.09
N GLY A 22 0.54 -10.58 4.80
CA GLY A 22 0.64 -9.14 4.58
C GLY A 22 -0.11 -8.65 3.34
N LEU A 23 -1.12 -9.41 2.92
CA LEU A 23 -2.03 -9.01 1.86
C LEU A 23 -3.49 -9.21 2.29
N GLU A 24 -3.80 -9.62 3.51
CA GLU A 24 -5.11 -10.09 3.96
C GLU A 24 -6.26 -9.10 3.66
N HIS A 25 -6.01 -7.79 3.68
CA HIS A 25 -7.01 -6.74 3.44
C HIS A 25 -7.07 -6.27 1.97
N TRP A 26 -6.17 -6.76 1.11
CA TRP A 26 -6.22 -6.43 -0.32
C TRP A 26 -7.35 -7.19 -1.03
N PRO A 27 -7.86 -6.67 -2.18
CA PRO A 27 -8.88 -7.36 -2.97
C PRO A 27 -8.48 -8.78 -3.36
N ARG A 28 -9.47 -9.58 -3.76
CA ARG A 28 -9.26 -10.89 -4.37
C ARG A 28 -8.34 -10.78 -5.58
N HIS A 29 -7.61 -11.85 -5.86
CA HIS A 29 -6.65 -11.92 -6.97
C HIS A 29 -5.62 -10.78 -6.92
N THR A 30 -5.20 -10.39 -5.71
CA THR A 30 -4.05 -9.51 -5.51
C THR A 30 -2.77 -10.33 -5.45
N SER A 31 -1.77 -9.93 -6.22
CA SER A 31 -0.41 -10.47 -6.16
C SER A 31 0.60 -9.34 -6.08
N ALA A 32 1.59 -9.46 -5.21
CA ALA A 32 2.72 -8.56 -5.15
C ALA A 32 3.89 -9.12 -5.97
N THR A 33 4.58 -8.24 -6.68
CA THR A 33 5.89 -8.46 -7.28
C THR A 33 6.95 -7.69 -6.47
N VAL A 34 8.18 -7.63 -6.95
CA VAL A 34 9.29 -6.97 -6.21
C VAL A 34 9.06 -5.45 -6.09
N ASP A 35 8.39 -4.85 -7.06
CA ASP A 35 8.19 -3.41 -7.16
C ASP A 35 6.75 -3.01 -7.53
N ASP A 36 5.85 -3.94 -7.84
CA ASP A 36 4.46 -3.64 -8.20
C ASP A 36 3.45 -4.50 -7.44
N ILE A 37 2.21 -4.04 -7.42
CA ILE A 37 1.06 -4.81 -6.96
C ILE A 37 0.05 -4.91 -8.10
N VAL A 38 -0.37 -6.13 -8.39
CA VAL A 38 -1.37 -6.43 -9.40
C VAL A 38 -2.65 -6.85 -8.69
N VAL A 39 -3.75 -6.17 -8.99
CA VAL A 39 -5.07 -6.41 -8.40
C VAL A 39 -6.02 -6.81 -9.51
N SER A 40 -6.56 -8.03 -9.47
CA SER A 40 -7.48 -8.53 -10.52
C SER A 40 -6.94 -8.36 -11.94
N GLY A 41 -5.62 -8.54 -12.11
CA GLY A 41 -4.91 -8.38 -13.40
C GLY A 41 -4.51 -6.95 -13.76
N VAL A 42 -4.83 -5.96 -12.93
CA VAL A 42 -4.46 -4.55 -13.14
C VAL A 42 -3.20 -4.21 -12.33
N SER A 43 -2.13 -3.86 -13.02
CA SER A 43 -0.91 -3.29 -12.42
C SER A 43 -1.20 -1.90 -11.84
N MET A 44 -0.82 -1.67 -10.58
CA MET A 44 -0.98 -0.37 -9.94
C MET A 44 0.00 0.66 -10.50
N LEU A 45 1.21 0.25 -10.91
CA LEU A 45 2.11 1.13 -11.66
C LEU A 45 1.53 1.55 -13.01
N ARG A 46 0.95 0.61 -13.77
CA ARG A 46 0.32 0.94 -15.06
C ARG A 46 -0.89 1.87 -14.88
N LEU A 47 -1.64 1.72 -13.79
CA LEU A 47 -2.72 2.65 -13.45
C LEU A 47 -2.19 4.07 -13.20
N VAL A 48 -1.09 4.20 -12.45
CA VAL A 48 -0.44 5.50 -12.21
C VAL A 48 0.05 6.14 -13.51
N GLU A 49 0.63 5.38 -14.43
CA GLU A 49 1.06 5.91 -15.74
C GLU A 49 -0.11 6.49 -16.54
N LEU A 50 -1.30 5.89 -16.45
CA LEU A 50 -2.48 6.28 -17.19
C LEU A 50 -3.25 7.43 -16.53
N CYS A 51 -3.35 7.43 -15.20
CA CYS A 51 -4.23 8.32 -14.45
C CYS A 51 -3.49 9.42 -13.67
N GLY A 52 -2.18 9.30 -13.50
CA GLY A 52 -1.40 10.07 -12.54
C GLY A 52 -1.70 9.69 -11.09
N THR A 53 -1.07 10.39 -10.15
CA THR A 53 -1.38 10.30 -8.71
C THR A 53 -2.17 11.52 -8.24
N PRO A 54 -3.05 11.37 -7.23
CA PRO A 54 -3.51 10.09 -6.70
C PRO A 54 -4.42 9.37 -7.71
N CYS A 55 -4.51 8.04 -7.61
CA CYS A 55 -5.45 7.21 -8.36
C CYS A 55 -6.07 6.11 -7.49
N VAL A 56 -7.22 5.59 -7.94
CA VAL A 56 -8.00 4.58 -7.22
C VAL A 56 -8.37 3.45 -8.16
N HIS A 57 -8.27 2.22 -7.69
CA HIS A 57 -8.78 1.02 -8.33
C HIS A 57 -9.81 0.35 -7.42
N THR A 58 -10.98 0.01 -7.94
CA THR A 58 -12.01 -0.73 -7.19
C THR A 58 -11.98 -2.19 -7.62
N ALA A 59 -11.98 -3.09 -6.64
CA ALA A 59 -12.03 -4.52 -6.87
C ALA A 59 -12.69 -5.23 -5.70
N THR A 60 -13.12 -6.47 -5.92
CA THR A 60 -13.87 -7.26 -4.94
C THR A 60 -12.93 -7.90 -3.91
N ALA A 61 -13.25 -7.78 -2.63
CA ALA A 61 -12.61 -8.46 -1.51
C ALA A 61 -13.54 -9.48 -0.83
N GLU A 62 -12.96 -10.32 0.01
CA GLU A 62 -13.68 -11.20 0.93
C GLU A 62 -13.85 -10.49 2.27
N ALA A 63 -15.10 -10.35 2.71
CA ALA A 63 -15.40 -9.99 4.08
C ALA A 63 -15.71 -11.26 4.87
N THR A 64 -14.86 -11.60 5.83
CA THR A 64 -15.18 -12.60 6.85
C THR A 64 -16.17 -11.97 7.83
N GLY A 65 -17.45 -12.34 7.72
CA GLY A 65 -18.43 -11.96 8.72
C GLY A 65 -18.18 -12.72 10.02
N GLU A 66 -18.26 -12.04 11.16
CA GLU A 66 -17.96 -12.58 12.51
C GLU A 66 -18.80 -13.82 12.90
N SER A 67 -19.88 -14.13 12.17
CA SER A 67 -20.69 -15.35 12.31
C SER A 67 -21.52 -15.69 11.06
N GLY A 68 -21.13 -15.22 9.87
CA GLY A 68 -21.96 -15.29 8.65
C GLY A 68 -21.23 -15.87 7.44
N PRO A 69 -21.96 -16.22 6.36
CA PRO A 69 -21.33 -16.68 5.12
C PRO A 69 -20.39 -15.60 4.57
N GLU A 70 -19.31 -16.02 3.94
CA GLU A 70 -18.39 -15.13 3.22
C GLU A 70 -19.19 -14.24 2.26
N ARG A 71 -19.01 -12.93 2.39
CA ARG A 71 -19.63 -11.94 1.51
C ARG A 71 -18.55 -11.31 0.65
N SER A 72 -18.85 -11.20 -0.63
CA SER A 72 -18.04 -10.40 -1.55
C SER A 72 -18.45 -8.94 -1.40
N ILE A 73 -17.47 -8.08 -1.10
CA ILE A 73 -17.65 -6.63 -1.00
C ILE A 73 -16.71 -5.95 -1.98
N ASP A 74 -17.12 -4.82 -2.55
CA ASP A 74 -16.20 -4.00 -3.33
C ASP A 74 -15.45 -3.05 -2.40
N ILE A 75 -14.14 -3.02 -2.57
CA ILE A 75 -13.24 -2.17 -1.82
C ILE A 75 -12.34 -1.40 -2.78
N SER A 76 -11.57 -0.44 -2.26
CA SER A 76 -10.64 0.33 -3.09
C SER A 76 -9.19 0.04 -2.77
N VAL A 77 -8.33 0.26 -3.76
CA VAL A 77 -6.89 0.36 -3.64
C VAL A 77 -6.52 1.75 -4.09
N VAL A 78 -5.90 2.51 -3.21
CA VAL A 78 -5.47 3.89 -3.48
C VAL A 78 -3.97 3.89 -3.68
N VAL A 79 -3.51 4.59 -4.72
CA VAL A 79 -2.10 4.86 -4.95
C VAL A 79 -1.85 6.36 -4.85
N VAL A 80 -0.91 6.73 -3.99
CA VAL A 80 -0.47 8.11 -3.74
C VAL A 80 1.03 8.23 -3.98
N ARG A 81 1.48 9.45 -4.25
CA ARG A 81 2.90 9.78 -4.37
C ARG A 81 3.39 10.50 -3.13
N VAL A 82 4.58 10.13 -2.66
CA VAL A 82 5.31 10.88 -1.65
C VAL A 82 5.74 12.22 -2.24
N THR A 83 5.26 13.31 -1.67
CA THR A 83 5.59 14.68 -2.08
C THR A 83 6.78 15.23 -1.34
N ASN A 84 6.98 14.80 -0.09
CA ASN A 84 8.05 15.28 0.77
C ASN A 84 8.34 14.28 1.89
N VAL A 85 9.57 14.32 2.42
CA VAL A 85 9.99 13.53 3.57
C VAL A 85 10.80 14.43 4.49
N ARG A 86 10.39 14.56 5.75
CA ARG A 86 11.02 15.43 6.75
C ARG A 86 11.28 14.68 8.06
N GLY A 87 12.15 15.24 8.90
CA GLY A 87 12.56 14.59 10.15
C GLY A 87 13.54 13.43 9.93
N ARG A 88 13.88 12.73 11.01
CA ARG A 88 14.80 11.56 11.00
C ARG A 88 14.38 10.56 12.08
N GLY A 89 14.76 9.29 11.90
CA GLY A 89 14.45 8.22 12.85
C GLY A 89 12.94 8.14 13.14
N ALA A 90 12.59 8.06 14.42
CA ALA A 90 11.19 7.94 14.88
C ALA A 90 10.33 9.20 14.65
N GLU A 91 10.93 10.37 14.38
CA GLU A 91 10.21 11.62 14.10
C GLU A 91 10.00 11.84 12.60
N ARG A 92 10.36 10.85 11.78
CA ARG A 92 10.25 10.98 10.33
C ARG A 92 8.78 11.04 9.92
N VAL A 93 8.47 12.02 9.07
CA VAL A 93 7.15 12.23 8.49
C VAL A 93 7.25 12.18 6.98
N VAL A 94 6.34 11.41 6.37
CA VAL A 94 6.18 11.24 4.92
C VAL A 94 4.89 11.94 4.52
N GLU A 95 5.00 12.94 3.63
CA GLU A 95 3.86 13.68 3.09
C GLU A 95 3.47 13.10 1.73
N VAL A 96 2.17 12.98 1.45
CA VAL A 96 1.65 12.38 0.22
C VAL A 96 0.65 13.29 -0.51
N ASP A 97 0.42 13.05 -1.80
CA ASP A 97 -0.45 13.86 -2.67
C ASP A 97 -1.95 13.50 -2.62
N GLY A 98 -2.36 12.62 -1.70
CA GLY A 98 -3.75 12.18 -1.56
C GLY A 98 -4.20 12.04 -0.10
N ARG A 99 -5.50 12.24 0.13
CA ARG A 99 -6.17 11.91 1.40
C ARG A 99 -6.35 10.40 1.54
N LEU A 100 -6.15 9.90 2.74
CA LEU A 100 -6.32 8.47 3.06
C LEU A 100 -7.14 8.26 4.35
N ASP A 101 -7.37 9.33 5.10
CA ASP A 101 -8.19 9.41 6.31
C ASP A 101 -9.67 9.09 6.07
N GLY A 102 -10.21 9.41 4.88
CA GLY A 102 -11.60 9.10 4.51
C GLY A 102 -11.81 7.73 3.85
N CYS A 103 -10.75 6.94 3.71
CA CYS A 103 -10.75 5.73 2.87
C CYS A 103 -10.69 4.43 3.64
N ASP A 104 -10.63 4.48 4.98
CA ASP A 104 -10.40 3.31 5.82
C ASP A 104 -9.18 2.51 5.33
N ALA A 105 -8.07 3.23 5.11
CA ALA A 105 -6.83 2.66 4.59
C ALA A 105 -6.22 1.70 5.63
N CYS A 106 -5.89 0.49 5.20
CA CYS A 106 -5.21 -0.49 6.03
C CYS A 106 -3.70 -0.18 6.09
N TRP A 107 -3.31 0.60 7.09
CA TRP A 107 -1.94 1.10 7.29
C TRP A 107 -0.88 0.00 7.44
N VAL A 108 -1.27 -1.15 8.00
CA VAL A 108 -0.36 -2.29 8.25
C VAL A 108 -0.01 -3.05 6.97
N GLU A 109 -0.83 -2.96 5.93
CA GLU A 109 -0.61 -3.61 4.64
C GLU A 109 -0.27 -2.64 3.50
N LEU A 110 -0.05 -1.38 3.84
CA LEU A 110 0.44 -0.35 2.94
C LEU A 110 1.83 -0.72 2.42
N ARG A 111 2.06 -0.49 1.12
CA ARG A 111 3.29 -0.92 0.45
C ARG A 111 3.86 0.18 -0.43
N MET A 112 5.18 0.33 -0.39
CA MET A 112 5.91 1.09 -1.41
C MET A 112 5.98 0.30 -2.71
N ILE A 113 5.75 0.97 -3.84
CA ILE A 113 5.83 0.41 -5.20
C ILE A 113 6.67 1.31 -6.11
N GLY A 114 7.02 0.82 -7.30
CA GLY A 114 7.76 1.54 -8.35
C GLY A 114 9.28 1.40 -8.26
N ARG A 115 9.79 0.87 -7.16
CA ARG A 115 11.18 0.45 -7.01
C ARG A 115 11.36 -0.53 -5.85
N THR A 116 12.44 -1.28 -5.89
CA THR A 116 12.89 -2.12 -4.78
C THR A 116 13.77 -1.31 -3.82
N SER A 117 13.60 -1.52 -2.52
CA SER A 117 14.52 -1.05 -1.49
C SER A 117 15.03 -2.21 -0.64
N THR A 118 16.31 -2.15 -0.28
CA THR A 118 16.95 -3.04 0.69
C THR A 118 17.18 -2.36 2.05
N ALA A 119 16.71 -1.11 2.20
CA ALA A 119 16.81 -0.38 3.45
C ALA A 119 15.91 -1.03 4.53
N PRO A 120 16.27 -0.93 5.81
CA PRO A 120 15.43 -1.44 6.88
C PRO A 120 14.08 -0.71 6.89
N ALA A 121 13.01 -1.44 7.20
CA ALA A 121 11.70 -0.83 7.44
C ALA A 121 11.70 -0.14 8.80
N ILE A 122 11.21 1.09 8.84
CA ILE A 122 11.09 1.92 10.04
C ILE A 122 9.67 2.43 10.19
N ALA A 123 9.25 2.68 11.43
CA ALA A 123 7.99 3.38 11.70
C ALA A 123 8.14 4.87 11.31
N VAL A 124 7.23 5.35 10.47
CA VAL A 124 7.17 6.76 10.05
C VAL A 124 5.74 7.27 10.18
N GLY A 125 5.60 8.56 10.50
CA GLY A 125 4.30 9.22 10.43
C GLY A 125 3.92 9.49 8.98
N LEU A 126 2.74 9.07 8.56
CA LEU A 126 2.17 9.48 7.29
C LEU A 126 1.33 10.74 7.51
N SER A 127 1.65 11.79 6.76
CA SER A 127 0.92 13.05 6.73
C SER A 127 0.16 13.15 5.43
N THR A 128 -1.15 13.34 5.52
CA THR A 128 -2.00 13.59 4.36
C THR A 128 -2.23 15.10 4.22
N PRO A 129 -2.70 15.58 3.06
CA PRO A 129 -3.04 17.00 2.89
C PRO A 129 -4.05 17.55 3.91
N SER A 130 -4.78 16.67 4.59
CA SER A 130 -5.91 17.00 5.45
C SER A 130 -5.61 16.84 6.93
N GLU A 131 -4.60 16.05 7.25
CA GLU A 131 -4.04 15.92 8.60
C GLU A 131 -2.52 16.18 8.52
N PRO A 132 -2.12 17.46 8.43
CA PRO A 132 -0.71 17.82 8.44
C PRO A 132 -0.09 17.48 9.79
N GLY A 133 0.99 16.68 9.80
CA GLY A 133 1.67 16.27 11.03
C GLY A 133 1.96 14.78 11.12
N THR A 134 2.17 14.29 12.33
CA THR A 134 2.39 12.86 12.61
C THR A 134 1.03 12.20 12.85
N GLY A 135 0.33 11.87 11.75
CA GLY A 135 -0.96 11.18 11.80
C GLY A 135 -0.77 9.69 12.09
N ASN A 136 -0.92 8.85 11.06
CA ASN A 136 -0.85 7.39 11.20
C ASN A 136 0.59 6.88 11.08
N GLN A 137 1.00 5.98 11.98
CA GLN A 137 2.30 5.31 11.89
C GLN A 137 2.23 4.16 10.88
N VAL A 138 3.13 4.17 9.91
CA VAL A 138 3.26 3.13 8.88
C VAL A 138 4.69 2.60 8.83
N SER A 139 4.85 1.35 8.39
CA SER A 139 6.16 0.74 8.19
C SER A 139 6.63 0.98 6.76
N LEU A 140 7.67 1.79 6.56
CA LEU A 140 8.22 2.11 5.24
C LEU A 140 9.75 1.97 5.25
N PRO A 141 10.38 1.73 4.09
CA PRO A 141 11.84 1.70 4.00
C PRO A 141 12.49 3.00 4.48
N GLU A 142 13.63 2.90 5.17
CA GLU A 142 14.39 4.07 5.63
C GLU A 142 14.88 4.96 4.48
N ASP A 143 14.99 4.45 3.26
CA ASP A 143 15.35 5.26 2.09
C ASP A 143 14.13 5.84 1.35
N ILE A 144 12.93 5.84 1.95
CA ILE A 144 11.73 6.48 1.37
C ILE A 144 12.01 7.96 1.07
N ALA A 145 11.64 8.40 -0.13
CA ALA A 145 11.94 9.71 -0.67
C ALA A 145 10.77 10.30 -1.47
N ALA A 146 10.82 11.62 -1.68
CA ALA A 146 9.89 12.29 -2.57
C ALA A 146 9.95 11.69 -3.98
N GLY A 147 8.78 11.45 -4.57
CA GLY A 147 8.61 10.77 -5.85
C GLY A 147 8.20 9.30 -5.72
N ASP A 148 8.48 8.65 -4.58
CA ASP A 148 8.08 7.26 -4.33
C ASP A 148 6.57 7.09 -4.34
N LEU A 149 6.11 5.88 -4.71
CA LEU A 149 4.70 5.54 -4.77
C LEU A 149 4.32 4.62 -3.62
N ILE A 150 3.15 4.86 -3.06
CA ILE A 150 2.59 4.09 -1.98
C ILE A 150 1.21 3.60 -2.40
N ALA A 151 0.96 2.30 -2.25
CA ALA A 151 -0.32 1.68 -2.48
C ALA A 151 -0.90 1.14 -1.17
N ALA A 152 -2.19 1.39 -0.92
CA ALA A 152 -2.89 0.96 0.27
C ALA A 152 -4.26 0.37 -0.10
N PRO A 153 -4.64 -0.78 0.47
CA PRO A 153 -6.02 -1.25 0.39
C PRO A 153 -6.87 -0.47 1.39
N CYS A 154 -8.12 -0.24 1.03
CA CYS A 154 -9.06 0.63 1.72
C CYS A 154 -10.36 -0.14 1.94
N GLY A 155 -10.89 -0.18 3.17
CA GLY A 155 -12.00 -1.05 3.58
C GLY A 155 -13.33 -0.84 2.84
N HIS A 156 -13.47 0.26 2.10
CA HIS A 156 -14.64 0.59 1.28
C HIS A 156 -14.25 1.17 -0.08
N VAL A 157 -15.25 1.31 -0.96
CA VAL A 157 -15.09 2.02 -2.23
C VAL A 157 -14.91 3.52 -1.96
N SER A 158 -13.75 4.05 -2.32
CA SER A 158 -13.47 5.49 -2.27
C SER A 158 -13.56 6.11 -3.66
N ALA A 159 -14.20 7.27 -3.82
CA ALA A 159 -14.16 7.98 -5.09
C ALA A 159 -12.88 8.82 -5.18
N LEU A 160 -12.32 8.96 -6.38
CA LEU A 160 -11.11 9.76 -6.61
C LEU A 160 -11.22 11.21 -6.10
N ARG A 161 -12.42 11.79 -6.17
CA ARG A 161 -12.69 13.13 -5.65
C ARG A 161 -12.49 13.23 -4.14
N ASP A 162 -12.75 12.16 -3.40
CA ASP A 162 -12.60 12.10 -1.94
C ASP A 162 -11.12 12.05 -1.56
N ILE A 163 -10.29 11.47 -2.44
CA ILE A 163 -8.82 11.45 -2.31
C ILE A 163 -8.20 12.81 -2.65
N ARG A 164 -8.74 13.48 -3.69
CA ARG A 164 -8.16 14.72 -4.25
C ARG A 164 -8.60 16.00 -3.55
N ARG A 165 -9.79 16.03 -2.96
CA ARG A 165 -10.33 17.23 -2.32
C ARG A 165 -10.23 17.10 -0.81
N GLY A 166 -9.14 17.63 -0.28
CA GLY A 166 -9.05 18.13 1.09
C GLY A 166 -8.83 19.62 1.09
#